data_AF-A0AAV4QTM6-F1
#
_entry.id   AF-A0AAV4QTM6-F1
#
_cell.length_a   1.000
_cell.length_b   1.000
_cell.length_c   1.000
_cell.angle_alpha   90.00
_cell.angle_beta   90.00
_cell.angle_gamma   90.00
#
_symmetry.space_group_name_H-M   'P 1'
#
loop_
_entity.id
_entity.type
_entity.pdbx_description
1 polymer ?
#
loop_
_entity_poly.entity_id
_entity_poly.type
_entity_poly.pdbx_seq_one_letter_code
_entity_poly.pdbx_strand_id
1 'polypeptide(L)' 'MHLLSFILGNTPTCPAEKYLEVRWSKTAANTEDIQFCPKGYTGEVRRHCNLKKDDEAVWGRTGLLQMSLQRISCHSG' A
#
# COMPACT_ATOMS: atom_id res chain seq x y z
N MET A 1 22.54 16.14 20.12
CA MET A 1 21.66 14.96 20.15
C MET A 1 21.06 14.70 18.76
N HIS A 2 21.86 14.65 17.68
CA HIS A 2 21.37 14.59 16.28
C HIS A 2 22.28 13.71 15.39
N LEU A 3 22.87 12.63 15.94
CA LEU A 3 23.82 11.78 15.21
C LEU A 3 23.49 10.28 15.25
N LEU A 4 22.32 9.87 15.74
CA LEU A 4 21.91 8.45 15.81
C LEU A 4 20.88 8.03 14.75
N SER A 5 20.29 8.97 14.00
CA SER A 5 19.23 8.67 13.03
C SER A 5 19.73 8.26 11.64
N PHE A 6 21.03 8.46 11.34
CA PHE A 6 21.58 8.21 9.99
C PHE A 6 22.13 6.78 9.77
N ILE A 7 22.25 5.96 10.81
CA ILE A 7 22.78 4.58 10.72
C ILE A 7 21.70 3.49 10.81
N LEU A 8 20.45 3.86 11.12
CA LEU A 8 19.29 2.98 11.02
C LEU A 8 18.39 3.59 9.94
N GLY A 9 18.56 3.14 8.70
CA GLY A 9 17.72 3.53 7.58
C GLY A 9 16.28 3.11 7.82
N ASN A 10 15.54 3.90 8.61
CA ASN A 10 14.12 3.71 8.83
C ASN A 10 13.39 4.28 7.61
N THR A 11 13.56 3.63 6.46
CA THR A 11 12.79 3.94 5.26
C THR A 11 11.32 3.83 5.64
N PRO A 12 10.53 4.91 5.53
CA PRO A 12 9.11 4.85 5.83
C PRO A 12 8.45 3.76 4.99
N THR A 13 7.71 2.87 5.63
CA THR A 13 7.02 1.77 4.96
C THR A 13 5.60 1.66 5.43
N CYS A 14 4.69 1.35 4.51
CA CYS A 14 3.36 0.89 4.88
C CYS A 14 3.44 -0.55 5.43
N PRO A 15 2.75 -0.85 6.54
CA PRO A 15 2.81 -2.17 7.16
C PRO A 15 2.07 -3.22 6.32
N ALA A 16 2.49 -4.47 6.46
CA ALA A 16 1.73 -5.59 5.90
C ALA A 16 0.37 -5.69 6.60
N GLU A 17 -0.71 -5.78 5.82
CA GLU A 17 -2.07 -5.88 6.34
C GLU A 17 -2.99 -6.68 5.42
N LYS A 18 -4.09 -7.19 5.97
CA LYS A 18 -5.17 -7.78 5.15
C LYS A 18 -6.30 -6.78 5.02
N TYR A 19 -6.60 -6.35 3.79
CA TYR A 19 -7.66 -5.40 3.50
C TYR A 19 -8.36 -5.79 2.19
N LEU A 20 -9.70 -5.78 2.18
CA LEU A 20 -10.53 -6.23 1.04
C LEU A 20 -10.17 -7.64 0.53
N GLU A 21 -9.96 -8.57 1.46
CA GLU A 21 -9.56 -9.97 1.18
C GLU A 21 -8.18 -10.15 0.52
N VAL A 22 -7.48 -9.05 0.23
CA VAL A 22 -6.12 -9.03 -0.30
C VAL A 22 -5.13 -8.91 0.84
N ARG A 23 -4.01 -9.64 0.75
CA ARG A 23 -2.89 -9.52 1.68
C ARG A 23 -1.86 -8.56 1.08
N TRP A 24 -1.75 -7.38 1.68
CA TRP A 24 -0.76 -6.37 1.33
C TRP A 24 0.53 -6.65 2.08
N SER A 25 1.65 -6.61 1.36
CA SER A 25 3.00 -6.79 1.87
C SER A 25 3.55 -5.47 2.41
N LYS A 26 4.57 -5.56 3.27
CA LYS A 26 5.30 -4.37 3.72
C LYS A 26 5.89 -3.66 2.50
N THR A 27 5.56 -2.39 2.32
CA THR A 27 5.84 -1.65 1.07
C THR A 27 6.50 -0.32 1.37
N ALA A 28 7.53 0.04 0.60
CA ALA A 28 8.25 1.30 0.79
C ALA A 28 7.37 2.51 0.44
N ALA A 29 7.62 3.62 1.11
CA ALA A 29 7.01 4.90 0.78
C ALA A 29 7.24 5.28 -0.69
N ASN A 30 6.19 5.84 -1.31
CA ASN A 30 6.09 6.22 -2.72
C ASN A 30 6.18 5.05 -3.73
N THR A 31 6.02 3.80 -3.28
CA THR A 31 5.89 2.63 -4.17
C THR A 31 4.49 2.03 -4.11
N GLU A 32 4.21 1.08 -5.02
CA GLU A 32 2.96 0.33 -5.03
C GLU A 32 3.20 -1.15 -4.70
N ASP A 33 2.21 -1.75 -4.06
CA ASP A 33 2.09 -3.21 -3.95
C ASP A 33 1.06 -3.70 -4.97
N ILE A 34 1.40 -4.78 -5.65
CA ILE A 34 0.59 -5.38 -6.71
C ILE A 34 0.29 -6.82 -6.29
N GLN A 35 -0.99 -7.14 -6.19
CA GLN A 35 -1.47 -8.46 -5.79
C GLN A 35 -2.45 -8.99 -6.83
N PHE A 36 -2.63 -10.32 -6.84
CA PHE A 36 -3.72 -10.92 -7.61
C PHE A 36 -5.07 -10.56 -6.98
N CYS A 37 -6.10 -10.46 -7.83
CA CYS A 37 -7.46 -10.29 -7.35
C CYS A 37 -7.89 -11.45 -6.44
N PRO A 38 -8.72 -11.16 -5.42
CA PRO A 38 -9.25 -12.20 -4.54
C PRO A 38 -10.18 -13.15 -5.30
N LYS A 39 -10.55 -14.26 -4.65
CA LYS A 39 -11.43 -15.29 -5.23
C LYS A 39 -12.72 -14.68 -5.80
N GLY A 40 -13.12 -15.11 -7.00
CA GLY A 40 -14.31 -14.59 -7.70
C GLY A 40 -14.02 -13.40 -8.61
N TYR A 41 -12.78 -12.93 -8.66
CA TYR A 41 -12.33 -11.89 -9.55
C TYR A 41 -11.07 -12.32 -10.31
N THR A 42 -10.90 -11.80 -11.51
CA THR A 42 -9.72 -12.03 -12.36
C THR A 42 -9.02 -10.71 -12.63
N GLY A 43 -7.69 -10.70 -12.53
CA GLY A 43 -6.84 -9.54 -12.79
C GLY A 43 -5.85 -9.25 -11.68
N GLU A 44 -5.41 -8.00 -11.60
CA GLU A 44 -4.51 -7.48 -10.57
C GLU A 44 -5.14 -6.31 -9.83
N VAL A 45 -4.76 -6.16 -8.57
CA VAL A 45 -5.11 -5.02 -7.72
C VAL A 45 -3.83 -4.36 -7.22
N ARG A 46 -3.81 -3.02 -7.29
CA ARG A 46 -2.64 -2.21 -6.91
C ARG A 46 -2.97 -1.24 -5.80
N ARG A 47 -2.07 -1.09 -4.83
CA ARG A 47 -2.23 -0.11 -3.75
C ARG A 47 -0.94 0.67 -3.53
N HIS A 48 -1.06 1.98 -3.56
CA HIS A 48 0.06 2.89 -3.39
C HIS A 48 0.32 3.15 -1.91
N CYS A 49 1.60 3.09 -1.50
CA CYS A 49 2.07 3.52 -0.20
C CYS A 49 2.54 4.98 -0.30
N ASN A 50 1.84 5.91 0.32
CA ASN A 50 2.13 7.34 0.19
C ASN A 50 3.06 7.79 1.32
N LEU A 51 4.05 8.61 0.99
CA LEU A 51 4.82 9.36 1.99
C LEU A 51 4.12 10.67 2.32
N LYS A 52 3.80 10.90 3.59
CA LYS A 52 3.33 12.20 4.09
C LYS A 52 4.50 13.07 4.54
N LYS A 53 4.21 14.35 4.82
CA LYS A 53 5.19 15.37 5.21
C LYS A 53 5.99 15.05 6.48
N ASP A 54 5.44 14.23 7.39
CA ASP A 54 6.07 13.86 8.67
C ASP A 54 6.86 12.54 8.60
N ASP A 55 7.36 12.17 7.41
CA ASP A 55 7.97 10.85 7.12
C ASP A 55 7.07 9.65 7.49
N GLU A 56 5.75 9.90 7.56
CA GLU A 56 4.75 8.87 7.82
C GLU A 56 4.35 8.20 6.49
N ALA A 57 4.61 6.90 6.38
CA ALA A 57 4.13 6.10 5.26
C ALA A 57 2.72 5.57 5.53
N VAL A 58 1.77 5.91 4.67
CA VAL A 58 0.37 5.54 4.82
C VAL A 58 -0.18 4.97 3.52
N TRP A 59 -0.87 3.84 3.62
CA TRP A 59 -1.57 3.27 2.49
C TRP A 59 -2.56 4.27 1.89
N GLY A 60 -2.66 4.32 0.56
CA GLY A 60 -3.63 5.16 -0.15
C GLY A 60 -5.04 4.97 0.41
N ARG A 61 -5.73 6.09 0.64
CA ARG A 61 -6.91 6.22 1.52
C ARG A 61 -7.93 5.08 1.38
N THR A 62 -8.32 4.55 2.53
CA THR A 62 -9.38 3.59 2.85
C THR A 62 -10.78 4.22 2.80
N GLY A 63 -11.09 4.99 1.76
CA GLY A 63 -12.43 5.57 1.56
C GLY A 63 -13.25 4.72 0.59
N LEU A 64 -14.55 4.53 0.85
CA LEU A 64 -15.52 3.88 -0.06
C LEU A 64 -15.51 4.48 -1.48
N LEU A 65 -15.06 5.73 -1.63
CA LEU A 65 -14.94 6.45 -2.90
C LEU A 65 -13.61 6.18 -3.65
N GLN A 66 -12.63 5.55 -3.02
CA GLN A 66 -11.30 5.24 -3.59
C GLN A 66 -11.18 3.77 -4.01
N MET A 67 -12.26 2.99 -3.97
CA MET A 67 -12.31 1.66 -4.62
C MET A 67 -12.11 1.77 -6.14
N SER A 68 -12.33 2.95 -6.72
CA SER A 68 -12.15 3.26 -8.14
C SER A 68 -10.77 3.83 -8.52
N LEU A 69 -9.91 4.15 -7.54
CA LEU A 69 -8.61 4.82 -7.76
C LEU A 69 -7.39 3.97 -7.38
N GLN A 70 -7.57 2.88 -6.64
CA GLN A 70 -6.68 1.73 -6.84
C GLN A 70 -6.90 1.33 -8.30
N ARG A 71 -5.83 1.08 -9.09
CA ARG A 71 -6.00 0.47 -10.41
C ARG A 71 -6.44 -0.97 -10.17
N ILE A 72 -7.70 -1.13 -9.84
CA ILE A 72 -8.36 -2.41 -9.64
C ILE A 72 -8.74 -2.85 -11.04
N SER A 73 -7.89 -3.65 -11.67
CA SER A 73 -8.23 -4.35 -12.90
C SER A 73 -8.95 -5.67 -12.61
N CYS A 74 -9.55 -5.79 -11.41
CA CYS A 74 -10.35 -6.93 -11.02
C CYS A 74 -11.71 -6.90 -11.71
N HIS A 75 -11.93 -7.83 -12.61
CA HIS A 75 -13.23 -8.08 -13.23
C HIS A 75 -13.88 -9.30 -12.56
N SER A 76 -15.21 -9.28 -12.39
CA SER A 76 -15.96 -10.45 -11.92
C SER A 76 -15.71 -11.62 -12.88
N GLY A 77 -15.15 -12.70 -12.36
CA GLY A 77 -14.88 -13.94 -13.12
C GLY A 77 -16.08 -14.87 -13.17
#